data_AF-A0A6A0ICT9-F1
#
_entry.id   AF-A0A6A0ICT9-F1
#
_cell.length_a   1.000
_cell.length_b   1.000
_cell.length_c   1.000
_cell.angle_alpha   90.00
_cell.angle_beta   90.00
_cell.angle_gamma   90.00
#
_symmetry.space_group_name_H-M   'P 1'
#
loop_
_entity.id
_entity.type
_entity.pdbx_description
1 polymer ?
#
loop_
_entity_poly.entity_id
_entity_poly.type
_entity_poly.pdbx_seq_one_letter_code
_entity_poly.pdbx_strand_id
1 'polypeptide(L)'
;MTRTAGPQSWLPRLLCAALLISAALSRSASAERASEYDDCDAGFIAFVGASTYQFSPSHDGDLGRVRLYTVLSYQRAAAFEDFGRAFWRLEIRGPGDAVQLVRESHGVVHIDSRGAALAEFFWDGRDQGGALVEPGTYSYTFKARYLPNRIQPRRGVRQYQDLQGLPDVAEAQETTRHVIVDYTLTRQTARALRESLAATSCQTQQNAPIEPSFAFNFYYGSTHSHSNYSDGGQPTGGCSSGASYGSGTSTPADVYTFARNTAGLDYWVVNEHNHLLNDSVATNDPPVTEAKVKQRYQDGRNQAAAATVDGSFVALYGMEFGVTTNNDQGHVTLLETPVLFGWETCSTCNGPTAECTPGTNCYFDVFAPKRFGYLSVYARSVENPSSAGALGIFCHPGSGEFDNFAFDANADEALQGIAVRSGLAFSQASDCADANVALSDYSGRWRSALDKGFHLAPTADHDSHCINYGVALPNRTVYILPSGASPALTKTALLQAHKARHFFATEDSNLQLVFATSDNAHVMGDIFTATTSTTLRAAVYDPNGDGVSTLELWRGQIGAGIPVSPISSVSSQSTLSFTDTVTTG
;
A
#
# COMPACT_ATOMS: atom_id res chain seq x y z
N MET A 1 -30.94 78.27 -43.62
CA MET A 1 -29.72 79.09 -43.84
C MET A 1 -28.62 78.40 -43.05
N THR A 2 -27.44 78.05 -43.57
CA THR A 2 -26.80 78.29 -44.88
C THR A 2 -25.88 77.11 -45.26
N ARG A 3 -25.54 76.96 -46.56
CA ARG A 3 -24.56 75.98 -47.10
C ARG A 3 -23.14 76.29 -46.56
N THR A 4 -22.09 75.44 -46.54
CA THR A 4 -21.48 74.48 -47.50
C THR A 4 -20.51 73.55 -46.73
N ALA A 5 -19.98 72.39 -47.19
CA ALA A 5 -20.23 71.45 -48.30
C ALA A 5 -19.37 70.16 -48.07
N GLY A 6 -19.25 69.26 -49.06
CA GLY A 6 -18.27 68.13 -49.12
C GLY A 6 -17.76 67.97 -50.57
N PRO A 7 -17.46 66.76 -51.08
CA PRO A 7 -16.86 65.56 -50.47
C PRO A 7 -15.70 65.00 -51.36
N GLN A 8 -15.08 63.85 -51.01
CA GLN A 8 -14.54 62.94 -52.03
C GLN A 8 -14.35 61.48 -51.55
N SER A 9 -14.64 60.53 -52.45
CA SER A 9 -14.51 59.07 -52.30
C SER A 9 -13.04 58.61 -52.48
N TRP A 10 -12.66 57.33 -52.43
CA TRP A 10 -12.86 56.32 -53.49
C TRP A 10 -12.53 54.90 -52.97
N LEU A 11 -13.33 53.92 -53.40
CA LEU A 11 -13.00 52.48 -53.46
C LEU A 11 -12.69 52.11 -54.92
N PRO A 12 -11.97 51.01 -55.18
CA PRO A 12 -12.63 49.94 -55.93
C PRO A 12 -12.27 48.51 -55.51
N ARG A 13 -13.10 47.56 -55.97
CA ARG A 13 -12.96 46.10 -55.83
C ARG A 13 -12.26 45.50 -57.06
N LEU A 14 -11.59 44.35 -56.91
CA LEU A 14 -11.33 43.30 -57.91
C LEU A 14 -10.99 42.01 -57.11
N LEU A 15 -11.76 40.91 -56.99
CA LEU A 15 -12.46 39.99 -57.91
C LEU A 15 -11.57 38.90 -58.57
N CYS A 16 -11.65 37.70 -57.96
CA CYS A 16 -11.46 36.32 -58.48
C CYS A 16 -10.28 35.92 -59.39
N ALA A 17 -9.51 34.93 -58.92
CA ALA A 17 -9.38 33.61 -59.60
C ALA A 17 -8.91 32.55 -58.59
N ALA A 18 -9.42 31.31 -58.70
CA ALA A 18 -9.03 30.18 -57.85
C ALA A 18 -8.37 29.09 -58.70
N LEU A 19 -7.40 28.36 -58.14
CA LEU A 19 -7.07 27.02 -58.62
C LEU A 19 -6.44 26.15 -57.52
N LEU A 20 -7.04 24.98 -57.35
CA LEU A 20 -6.80 23.99 -56.31
C LEU A 20 -5.44 23.28 -56.45
N ILE A 21 -4.76 23.03 -55.33
CA ILE A 21 -4.12 21.73 -55.06
C ILE A 21 -4.47 21.31 -53.61
N SER A 22 -4.57 19.99 -53.40
CA SER A 22 -5.33 19.31 -52.35
C SER A 22 -4.51 18.68 -51.22
N ALA A 23 -5.19 18.38 -50.12
CA ALA A 23 -4.77 17.60 -48.94
C ALA A 23 -3.76 18.27 -47.98
N ALA A 24 -3.82 18.10 -46.65
CA ALA A 24 -4.53 17.07 -45.88
C ALA A 24 -5.23 17.55 -44.58
N LEU A 25 -6.28 16.79 -44.26
CA LEU A 25 -7.00 16.56 -42.99
C LEU A 25 -6.45 17.12 -41.66
N SER A 26 -7.29 17.95 -41.02
CA SER A 26 -7.73 17.88 -39.60
C SER A 26 -6.75 17.49 -38.47
N ARG A 27 -6.51 18.44 -37.55
CA ARG A 27 -6.88 18.39 -36.11
C ARG A 27 -6.19 19.55 -35.36
N SER A 28 -6.98 20.45 -34.76
CA SER A 28 -6.48 21.42 -33.76
C SER A 28 -7.30 21.26 -32.48
N ALA A 29 -7.06 20.14 -31.79
CA ALA A 29 -7.57 19.84 -30.46
C ALA A 29 -6.37 19.34 -29.64
N SER A 30 -5.62 20.29 -29.07
CA SER A 30 -4.43 20.05 -28.25
C SER A 30 -4.11 21.32 -27.45
N ALA A 31 -5.01 21.65 -26.53
CA ALA A 31 -4.85 22.71 -25.53
C ALA A 31 -5.51 22.27 -24.21
N GLU A 32 -5.29 21.01 -23.82
CA GLU A 32 -5.65 20.43 -22.53
C GLU A 32 -4.52 19.46 -22.14
N ARG A 33 -4.23 19.38 -20.83
CA ARG A 33 -3.10 18.64 -20.23
C ARG A 33 -1.70 19.17 -20.56
N ALA A 34 -1.42 20.39 -20.11
CA ALA A 34 -0.34 20.50 -19.16
C ALA A 34 -0.98 20.48 -17.77
N SER A 35 -0.86 19.36 -17.05
CA SER A 35 -1.07 19.38 -15.60
C SER A 35 -0.01 20.28 -14.99
N GLU A 36 -0.35 21.08 -13.98
CA GLU A 36 0.65 21.71 -13.13
C GLU A 36 1.52 20.60 -12.53
N TYR A 37 2.74 20.51 -13.04
CA TYR A 37 3.80 19.65 -12.54
C TYR A 37 4.59 20.53 -11.57
N ASP A 38 4.37 20.33 -10.27
CA ASP A 38 5.15 21.02 -9.24
C ASP A 38 6.52 20.33 -9.11
N ASP A 39 7.60 21.10 -9.07
CA ASP A 39 8.96 20.59 -9.34
C ASP A 39 9.66 20.05 -8.07
N CYS A 40 8.88 19.43 -7.19
CA CYS A 40 9.31 18.82 -5.93
C CYS A 40 8.84 17.34 -5.83
N ASP A 41 9.63 16.52 -5.14
CA ASP A 41 9.36 15.11 -4.79
C ASP A 41 9.34 14.02 -5.90
N ALA A 42 9.82 14.31 -7.12
CA ALA A 42 10.08 13.31 -8.18
C ALA A 42 11.59 13.01 -8.43
N GLY A 43 12.38 12.91 -7.36
CA GLY A 43 13.83 12.67 -7.42
C GLY A 43 14.24 11.31 -8.03
N PHE A 44 15.52 11.19 -8.42
CA PHE A 44 16.11 9.88 -8.75
C PHE A 44 16.49 9.17 -7.44
N ILE A 45 16.07 7.93 -7.25
CA ILE A 45 16.25 7.19 -5.98
C ILE A 45 16.83 5.80 -6.26
N ALA A 46 17.76 5.35 -5.40
CA ALA A 46 18.27 3.99 -5.38
C ALA A 46 17.78 3.27 -4.10
N PHE A 47 16.66 2.54 -4.20
CA PHE A 47 16.16 1.69 -3.11
C PHE A 47 16.99 0.41 -3.04
N VAL A 48 17.57 0.04 -1.91
CA VAL A 48 18.44 -1.16 -1.79
C VAL A 48 17.87 -2.25 -0.89
N GLY A 49 18.15 -3.52 -1.23
CA GLY A 49 17.71 -4.69 -0.47
C GLY A 49 18.62 -5.91 -0.64
N ALA A 50 18.36 -6.96 0.16
CA ALA A 50 19.12 -8.21 0.17
C ALA A 50 18.21 -9.44 0.26
N SER A 51 18.62 -10.59 -0.30
CA SER A 51 17.89 -11.87 -0.19
C SER A 51 18.13 -12.64 1.12
N THR A 52 19.05 -12.17 1.96
CA THR A 52 19.21 -12.60 3.35
C THR A 52 19.90 -11.48 4.13
N TYR A 53 19.53 -11.26 5.39
CA TYR A 53 20.24 -10.32 6.25
C TYR A 53 21.55 -10.90 6.83
N GLN A 54 21.71 -12.23 6.80
CA GLN A 54 22.87 -12.96 7.30
C GLN A 54 23.16 -14.20 6.44
N PHE A 55 24.43 -14.46 6.13
CA PHE A 55 24.84 -15.65 5.38
C PHE A 55 26.24 -16.13 5.79
N SER A 56 26.57 -17.36 5.39
CA SER A 56 27.93 -17.89 5.52
C SER A 56 28.53 -18.24 4.17
N PRO A 57 29.65 -17.63 3.78
CA PRO A 57 30.44 -18.04 2.62
C PRO A 57 31.03 -19.45 2.70
N SER A 58 30.92 -20.15 3.83
CA SER A 58 31.34 -21.56 3.97
C SER A 58 30.35 -22.58 3.40
N HIS A 59 29.13 -22.16 3.01
CA HIS A 59 28.16 -23.05 2.36
C HIS A 59 28.27 -23.07 0.85
N ASP A 60 27.87 -24.19 0.24
CA ASP A 60 27.77 -24.32 -1.22
C ASP A 60 26.51 -23.65 -1.79
N GLY A 61 26.56 -23.32 -3.07
CA GLY A 61 25.42 -22.83 -3.84
C GLY A 61 24.90 -21.49 -3.32
N ASP A 62 23.59 -21.33 -3.28
CA ASP A 62 22.96 -20.06 -2.91
C ASP A 62 23.18 -19.70 -1.44
N LEU A 63 23.23 -20.69 -0.53
CA LEU A 63 23.48 -20.48 0.90
C LEU A 63 24.84 -19.81 1.19
N GLY A 64 25.80 -20.02 0.28
CA GLY A 64 27.13 -19.40 0.30
C GLY A 64 27.17 -17.94 -0.10
N ARG A 65 26.03 -17.34 -0.46
CA ARG A 65 25.94 -16.02 -1.09
C ARG A 65 24.79 -15.20 -0.52
N VAL A 66 24.75 -13.92 -0.88
CA VAL A 66 23.60 -13.03 -0.72
C VAL A 66 23.38 -12.27 -2.02
N ARG A 67 22.12 -12.20 -2.49
CA ARG A 67 21.73 -11.33 -3.59
C ARG A 67 21.48 -9.94 -3.03
N LEU A 68 22.39 -9.01 -3.28
CA LEU A 68 22.22 -7.58 -3.03
C LEU A 68 21.60 -6.96 -4.27
N TYR A 69 20.59 -6.12 -4.13
CA TYR A 69 19.90 -5.52 -5.27
C TYR A 69 19.47 -4.08 -5.00
N THR A 70 19.19 -3.35 -6.08
CA THR A 70 18.58 -2.03 -6.01
C THR A 70 17.51 -1.85 -7.08
N VAL A 71 16.43 -1.16 -6.72
CA VAL A 71 15.48 -0.58 -7.67
C VAL A 71 15.83 0.89 -7.84
N LEU A 72 16.33 1.23 -9.02
CA LEU A 72 16.63 2.59 -9.43
C LEU A 72 15.35 3.20 -10.01
N SER A 73 14.71 4.11 -9.29
CA SER A 73 13.43 4.72 -9.67
C SER A 73 13.62 6.21 -10.00
N TYR A 74 13.20 6.62 -11.19
CA TYR A 74 13.17 8.02 -11.63
C TYR A 74 11.88 8.35 -12.36
N GLN A 75 10.81 8.55 -11.59
CA GLN A 75 9.45 8.77 -12.14
C GLN A 75 9.36 10.04 -12.99
N ARG A 76 10.13 11.09 -12.67
CA ARG A 76 10.29 12.29 -13.53
C ARG A 76 10.72 11.94 -14.95
N ALA A 77 11.70 11.05 -15.12
CA ALA A 77 12.18 10.69 -16.45
C ALA A 77 11.14 9.90 -17.26
N ALA A 78 10.30 9.10 -16.60
CA ALA A 78 9.18 8.43 -17.27
C ALA A 78 8.05 9.41 -17.63
N ALA A 79 7.68 10.30 -16.72
CA ALA A 79 6.60 11.29 -16.93
C ALA A 79 6.88 12.25 -18.09
N PHE A 80 8.15 12.60 -18.34
CA PHE A 80 8.57 13.46 -19.46
C PHE A 80 9.08 12.69 -20.69
N GLU A 81 8.97 11.36 -20.72
CA GLU A 81 9.53 10.49 -21.76
C GLU A 81 11.06 10.67 -22.00
N ASP A 82 11.79 11.26 -21.04
CA ASP A 82 13.24 11.52 -21.11
C ASP A 82 14.06 10.27 -20.72
N PHE A 83 13.70 9.13 -21.31
CA PHE A 83 14.25 7.80 -21.04
C PHE A 83 15.78 7.74 -21.21
N GLY A 84 16.44 6.78 -20.57
CA GLY A 84 17.88 6.90 -20.37
C GLY A 84 18.52 5.77 -19.58
N ARG A 85 19.82 5.86 -19.35
CA ARG A 85 20.63 4.81 -18.71
C ARG A 85 21.02 5.22 -17.31
N ALA A 86 20.69 4.38 -16.34
CA ALA A 86 21.19 4.48 -14.98
C ALA A 86 22.49 3.67 -14.85
N PHE A 87 23.61 4.37 -14.67
CA PHE A 87 24.91 3.78 -14.38
C PHE A 87 25.02 3.64 -12.86
N TRP A 88 25.26 2.44 -12.36
CA TRP A 88 25.29 2.17 -10.92
C TRP A 88 26.64 1.62 -10.47
N ARG A 89 26.95 1.88 -9.19
CA ARG A 89 28.11 1.38 -8.45
C ARG A 89 27.65 0.87 -7.09
N LEU A 90 27.92 -0.40 -6.81
CA LEU A 90 27.77 -1.01 -5.50
C LEU A 90 29.10 -0.87 -4.74
N GLU A 91 29.06 -0.28 -3.55
CA GLU A 91 30.15 -0.30 -2.59
C GLU A 91 29.75 -1.18 -1.39
N ILE A 92 30.56 -2.19 -1.04
CA ILE A 92 30.43 -2.98 0.20
C ILE A 92 31.59 -2.62 1.14
N ARG A 93 31.29 -2.26 2.39
CA ARG A 93 32.26 -1.77 3.38
C ARG A 93 32.13 -2.46 4.73
N GLY A 94 33.23 -2.63 5.46
CA GLY A 94 33.25 -3.24 6.79
C GLY A 94 34.44 -4.17 7.04
N PRO A 95 34.43 -4.99 8.12
CA PRO A 95 33.34 -5.10 9.09
C PRO A 95 33.31 -3.95 10.12
N GLY A 96 32.12 -3.61 10.61
CA GLY A 96 31.90 -2.56 11.62
C GLY A 96 31.99 -1.13 11.09
N ASP A 97 32.11 -0.13 11.98
CA ASP A 97 32.16 1.30 11.65
C ASP A 97 33.41 1.71 10.85
N ALA A 98 34.35 0.79 10.63
CA ALA A 98 35.55 1.01 9.83
C ALA A 98 35.20 1.05 8.33
N VAL A 99 35.32 2.24 7.74
CA VAL A 99 34.88 2.59 6.37
C VAL A 99 35.69 1.94 5.24
N GLN A 100 36.37 0.81 5.46
CA GLN A 100 37.17 0.13 4.44
C GLN A 100 36.27 -0.38 3.30
N LEU A 101 36.62 -0.06 2.04
CA LEU A 101 36.00 -0.67 0.87
C LEU A 101 36.52 -2.10 0.69
N VAL A 102 35.60 -3.06 0.67
CA VAL A 102 35.88 -4.49 0.67
C VAL A 102 35.59 -5.10 -0.70
N ARG A 103 34.45 -4.73 -1.28
CA ARG A 103 34.04 -5.18 -2.61
C ARG A 103 33.38 -4.03 -3.36
N GLU A 104 33.68 -3.94 -4.66
CA GLU A 104 33.00 -3.04 -5.57
C GLU A 104 32.39 -3.82 -6.74
N SER A 105 31.22 -3.38 -7.20
CA SER A 105 30.63 -3.80 -8.47
C SER A 105 30.01 -2.60 -9.18
N HIS A 106 29.81 -2.70 -10.49
CA HIS A 106 29.18 -1.66 -11.27
C HIS A 106 28.41 -2.25 -12.45
N GLY A 107 27.49 -1.47 -13.00
CA GLY A 107 26.74 -1.85 -14.18
C GLY A 107 25.92 -0.71 -14.74
N VAL A 108 25.09 -1.05 -15.73
CA VAL A 108 24.19 -0.10 -16.40
C VAL A 108 22.84 -0.77 -16.61
N VAL A 109 21.77 -0.07 -16.27
CA VAL A 109 20.38 -0.49 -16.53
C VAL A 109 19.64 0.63 -17.26
N HIS A 110 18.50 0.31 -17.87
CA HIS A 110 17.72 1.26 -18.65
C HIS A 110 16.45 1.65 -17.90
N ILE A 111 16.23 2.95 -17.68
CA ILE A 111 14.95 3.47 -17.20
C ILE A 111 14.11 3.78 -18.44
N ASP A 112 13.01 3.04 -18.58
CA ASP A 112 12.02 3.14 -19.64
C ASP A 112 10.72 3.79 -19.11
N SER A 113 9.60 3.60 -19.83
CA SER A 113 8.28 4.12 -19.47
C SER A 113 7.72 3.65 -18.11
N ARG A 114 8.33 2.62 -17.48
CA ARG A 114 7.99 2.20 -16.11
C ARG A 114 8.63 3.09 -15.03
N GLY A 115 9.56 3.97 -15.41
CA GLY A 115 10.25 4.86 -14.47
C GLY A 115 11.16 4.14 -13.47
N ALA A 116 11.39 2.84 -13.60
CA ALA A 116 12.22 2.07 -12.67
C ALA A 116 12.99 0.94 -13.36
N ALA A 117 14.16 0.59 -12.81
CA ALA A 117 14.94 -0.57 -13.24
C ALA A 117 15.63 -1.28 -12.08
N LEU A 118 15.70 -2.60 -12.17
CA LEU A 118 16.38 -3.47 -11.21
C LEU A 118 17.85 -3.66 -11.58
N ALA A 119 18.76 -3.43 -10.63
CA ALA A 119 20.15 -3.84 -10.69
C ALA A 119 20.47 -4.80 -9.53
N GLU A 120 21.36 -5.77 -9.74
CA GLU A 120 21.66 -6.81 -8.76
C GLU A 120 23.11 -7.28 -8.79
N PHE A 121 23.58 -7.78 -7.64
CA PHE A 121 24.91 -8.34 -7.44
C PHE A 121 24.83 -9.48 -6.42
N PHE A 122 25.32 -10.65 -6.80
CA PHE A 122 25.40 -11.81 -5.90
C PHE A 122 26.77 -11.81 -5.21
N TRP A 123 26.81 -11.41 -3.94
CA TRP A 123 28.02 -11.40 -3.15
C TRP A 123 28.23 -12.75 -2.46
N ASP A 124 29.44 -13.30 -2.56
CA ASP A 124 29.87 -14.58 -2.01
C ASP A 124 30.78 -14.40 -0.78
N GLY A 125 30.72 -13.24 -0.13
CA GLY A 125 31.55 -12.91 1.04
C GLY A 125 33.04 -12.83 0.74
N ARG A 126 33.40 -12.51 -0.51
CA ARG A 126 34.79 -12.24 -0.91
C ARG A 126 35.07 -10.77 -1.12
N ASP A 127 36.29 -10.36 -0.82
CA ASP A 127 36.80 -9.02 -1.11
C ASP A 127 37.09 -8.84 -2.62
N GLN A 128 37.66 -7.69 -3.00
CA GLN A 128 38.05 -7.40 -4.38
C GLN A 128 39.18 -8.33 -4.90
N GLY A 129 40.03 -8.86 -4.02
CA GLY A 129 41.10 -9.80 -4.35
C GLY A 129 40.65 -11.27 -4.45
N GLY A 130 39.42 -11.58 -4.02
CA GLY A 130 38.88 -12.94 -3.98
C GLY A 130 39.17 -13.68 -2.66
N ALA A 131 39.78 -13.03 -1.67
CA ALA A 131 39.90 -13.57 -0.33
C ALA A 131 38.54 -13.55 0.38
N LEU A 132 38.30 -14.53 1.24
CA LEU A 132 37.13 -14.50 2.14
C LEU A 132 37.28 -13.36 3.15
N VAL A 133 36.19 -12.64 3.40
CA VAL A 133 36.18 -11.53 4.37
C VAL A 133 36.00 -12.04 5.79
N GLU A 134 36.45 -11.29 6.79
CA GLU A 134 36.24 -11.64 8.20
C GLU A 134 34.75 -11.70 8.58
N PRO A 135 34.35 -12.45 9.62
CA PRO A 135 32.97 -12.40 10.11
C PRO A 135 32.63 -11.00 10.67
N GLY A 136 31.39 -10.55 10.44
CA GLY A 136 30.89 -9.28 10.96
C GLY A 136 29.83 -8.62 10.08
N THR A 137 29.42 -7.42 10.48
CA THR A 137 28.44 -6.60 9.77
C THR A 137 29.10 -5.77 8.68
N TYR A 138 28.62 -5.92 7.44
CA TYR A 138 29.04 -5.14 6.28
C TYR A 138 27.91 -4.20 5.85
N SER A 139 28.23 -2.94 5.59
CA SER A 139 27.32 -2.01 4.91
C SER A 139 27.42 -2.20 3.40
N TYR A 140 26.30 -2.01 2.70
CA TYR A 140 26.26 -1.96 1.24
C TYR A 140 25.42 -0.77 0.76
N THR A 141 25.93 -0.07 -0.24
CA THR A 141 25.34 1.14 -0.82
C THR A 141 25.35 1.03 -2.33
N PHE A 142 24.18 1.19 -2.98
CA PHE A 142 24.12 1.41 -4.42
C PHE A 142 24.06 2.91 -4.71
N LYS A 143 25.03 3.39 -5.47
CA LYS A 143 25.11 4.75 -6.00
C LYS A 143 24.71 4.69 -7.46
N ALA A 144 23.93 5.64 -7.95
CA ALA A 144 23.54 5.65 -9.36
C ALA A 144 23.52 7.07 -9.95
N ARG A 145 23.87 7.16 -11.23
CA ARG A 145 23.77 8.39 -12.04
C ARG A 145 23.00 8.11 -13.31
N TYR A 146 22.05 8.97 -13.62
CA TYR A 146 21.17 8.87 -14.75
C TYR A 146 21.68 9.71 -15.92
N LEU A 147 21.76 9.09 -17.10
CA LEU A 147 22.07 9.75 -18.37
C LEU A 147 20.86 9.64 -19.32
N PRO A 148 20.10 10.73 -19.52
CA PRO A 148 19.05 10.79 -20.53
C PRO A 148 19.55 10.45 -21.94
N ASN A 149 18.72 9.76 -22.73
CA ASN A 149 19.05 9.36 -24.11
C ASN A 149 19.26 10.56 -25.05
N ARG A 150 18.64 11.72 -24.75
CA ARG A 150 18.86 12.97 -25.48
C ARG A 150 20.31 13.48 -25.37
N ILE A 151 21.06 13.05 -24.35
CA ILE A 151 22.47 13.41 -24.19
C ILE A 151 23.34 12.38 -24.90
N GLN A 152 23.99 12.80 -26.00
CA GLN A 152 25.04 12.03 -26.65
C GLN A 152 26.41 12.40 -26.04
N PRO A 153 26.98 11.61 -25.11
CA PRO A 153 28.26 11.95 -24.51
C PRO A 153 29.38 11.90 -25.56
N ARG A 154 30.31 12.87 -25.49
CA ARG A 154 31.52 12.90 -26.31
C ARG A 154 32.43 11.73 -25.93
N ARG A 155 32.26 10.57 -26.60
CA ARG A 155 33.05 9.32 -26.52
C ARG A 155 33.84 9.11 -25.21
N GLY A 156 33.26 8.39 -24.24
CA GLY A 156 34.01 7.98 -23.05
C GLY A 156 33.20 7.22 -22.01
N VAL A 157 31.94 7.62 -21.80
CA VAL A 157 31.08 7.11 -20.71
C VAL A 157 30.82 5.60 -20.81
N ARG A 158 31.27 4.87 -19.78
CA ARG A 158 31.13 3.43 -19.58
C ARG A 158 30.67 3.05 -18.16
N GLN A 159 30.97 3.87 -17.16
CA GLN A 159 30.77 3.57 -15.73
C GLN A 159 30.33 4.82 -14.94
N TYR A 160 29.78 4.63 -13.74
CA TYR A 160 29.24 5.65 -12.82
C TYR A 160 30.10 6.92 -12.66
N GLN A 161 31.42 6.75 -12.57
CA GLN A 161 32.38 7.82 -12.34
C GLN A 161 32.49 8.76 -13.55
N ASP A 162 32.32 8.24 -14.78
CA ASP A 162 32.50 9.02 -16.02
C ASP A 162 31.40 10.07 -16.22
N LEU A 163 30.30 9.98 -15.45
CA LEU A 163 29.19 10.93 -15.47
C LEU A 163 29.38 12.11 -14.51
N GLN A 164 30.43 12.08 -13.68
CA GLN A 164 30.68 13.12 -12.69
C GLN A 164 30.94 14.48 -13.37
N GLY A 165 30.16 15.50 -13.01
CA GLY A 165 30.29 16.85 -13.56
C GLY A 165 29.79 17.02 -15.00
N LEU A 166 29.12 16.01 -15.58
CA LEU A 166 28.35 16.22 -16.80
C LEU A 166 27.04 16.99 -16.47
N PRO A 167 26.63 17.96 -17.29
CA PRO A 167 25.33 18.62 -17.14
C PRO A 167 24.18 17.63 -17.40
N ASP A 168 23.01 17.93 -16.84
CA ASP A 168 21.76 17.17 -16.99
C ASP A 168 21.84 15.69 -16.58
N VAL A 169 22.83 15.32 -15.75
CA VAL A 169 22.89 14.03 -15.06
C VAL A 169 22.22 14.16 -13.69
N ALA A 170 21.25 13.29 -13.40
CA ALA A 170 20.69 13.16 -12.06
C ALA A 170 21.49 12.13 -11.25
N GLU A 171 21.81 12.44 -9.99
CA GLU A 171 22.39 11.49 -9.03
C GLU A 171 21.27 10.93 -8.16
N ALA A 172 21.29 9.61 -7.93
CA ALA A 172 20.29 8.96 -7.10
C ALA A 172 20.54 9.28 -5.63
N GLN A 173 19.47 9.50 -4.86
CA GLN A 173 19.56 9.49 -3.41
C GLN A 173 20.04 8.10 -2.94
N GLU A 174 21.23 8.07 -2.33
CA GLU A 174 21.87 6.85 -1.88
C GLU A 174 21.15 6.29 -0.64
N THR A 175 20.74 5.02 -0.68
CA THR A 175 20.35 4.29 0.53
C THR A 175 21.41 3.24 0.89
N THR A 176 21.71 3.13 2.18
CA THR A 176 22.70 2.17 2.72
C THR A 176 21.98 1.21 3.65
N ARG A 177 22.28 -0.08 3.52
CA ARG A 177 21.76 -1.16 4.37
C ARG A 177 22.92 -2.06 4.80
N HIS A 178 22.63 -3.07 5.62
CA HIS A 178 23.63 -3.97 6.19
C HIS A 178 23.34 -5.45 5.89
N VAL A 179 24.40 -6.26 5.88
CA VAL A 179 24.34 -7.72 5.82
C VAL A 179 25.45 -8.30 6.70
N ILE A 180 25.19 -9.44 7.34
CA ILE A 180 26.11 -10.11 8.26
C ILE A 180 26.78 -11.30 7.57
N VAL A 181 28.11 -11.35 7.64
CA VAL A 181 28.92 -12.53 7.30
C VAL A 181 29.18 -13.31 8.59
N ASP A 182 28.74 -14.56 8.66
CA ASP A 182 28.92 -15.40 9.84
C ASP A 182 29.28 -16.85 9.45
N TYR A 183 30.54 -17.22 9.66
CA TYR A 183 31.06 -18.56 9.36
C TYR A 183 30.56 -19.67 10.30
N THR A 184 29.95 -19.32 11.44
CA THR A 184 29.41 -20.28 12.42
C THR A 184 28.00 -20.74 12.07
N LEU A 185 27.33 -20.01 11.17
CA LEU A 185 25.96 -20.27 10.73
C LEU A 185 25.80 -21.67 10.14
N THR A 186 24.97 -22.51 10.76
CA THR A 186 24.75 -23.88 10.27
C THR A 186 24.03 -23.91 8.91
N ARG A 187 24.14 -24.99 8.14
CA ARG A 187 23.41 -25.12 6.86
C ARG A 187 21.89 -25.09 7.06
N GLN A 188 21.39 -25.55 8.21
CA GLN A 188 19.98 -25.47 8.56
C GLN A 188 19.59 -24.02 8.88
N THR A 189 20.37 -23.31 9.69
CA THR A 189 20.12 -21.89 10.00
C THR A 189 20.25 -21.00 8.77
N ALA A 190 21.21 -21.26 7.86
CA ALA A 190 21.36 -20.53 6.61
C ALA A 190 20.20 -20.75 5.63
N ARG A 191 19.60 -21.96 5.61
CA ARG A 191 18.33 -22.22 4.92
C ARG A 191 17.21 -21.46 5.59
N ALA A 192 17.05 -21.67 6.90
CA ALA A 192 16.02 -21.03 7.70
C ALA A 192 16.05 -19.50 7.60
N LEU A 193 17.21 -18.83 7.47
CA LEU A 193 17.30 -17.37 7.31
C LEU A 193 16.87 -16.85 5.93
N ARG A 194 17.08 -17.66 4.90
CA ARG A 194 16.63 -17.36 3.52
C ARG A 194 15.17 -17.73 3.35
N GLU A 195 14.74 -18.76 4.05
CA GLU A 195 13.36 -19.16 4.25
C GLU A 195 12.64 -18.21 5.23
N SER A 196 13.33 -17.46 6.12
CA SER A 196 12.78 -16.47 7.08
C SER A 196 12.94 -15.02 6.65
N LEU A 197 13.40 -14.80 5.43
CA LEU A 197 12.98 -13.65 4.64
C LEU A 197 11.81 -14.02 3.70
N ALA A 198 11.30 -15.25 3.81
CA ALA A 198 10.00 -15.71 3.33
C ALA A 198 9.11 -16.30 4.46
N ALA A 199 9.56 -16.23 5.71
CA ALA A 199 8.85 -16.67 6.91
C ALA A 199 8.97 -15.54 7.91
N THR A 200 7.83 -14.89 8.07
CA THR A 200 7.64 -13.72 8.91
C THR A 200 8.21 -13.95 10.31
N SER A 201 8.50 -12.88 11.06
CA SER A 201 8.84 -12.99 12.49
C SER A 201 7.77 -13.66 13.35
N CYS A 202 6.60 -13.97 12.77
CA CYS A 202 5.54 -14.74 13.39
C CYS A 202 5.63 -16.21 12.94
N GLN A 203 5.15 -16.54 11.72
CA GLN A 203 5.06 -17.88 11.15
C GLN A 203 5.31 -17.87 9.62
N THR A 204 5.65 -19.03 9.05
CA THR A 204 5.79 -19.23 7.59
C THR A 204 4.42 -19.23 6.90
N GLN A 205 4.20 -18.28 5.99
CA GLN A 205 2.98 -18.16 5.20
C GLN A 205 2.97 -19.10 3.99
N GLN A 206 1.78 -19.50 3.53
CA GLN A 206 1.62 -20.35 2.35
C GLN A 206 0.48 -19.81 1.47
N ASN A 207 0.82 -19.19 0.34
CA ASN A 207 -0.20 -18.66 -0.57
C ASN A 207 -0.99 -19.75 -1.28
N ALA A 208 -0.35 -20.87 -1.61
CA ALA A 208 -1.02 -21.98 -2.29
C ALA A 208 -2.02 -22.68 -1.34
N PRO A 209 -3.24 -22.98 -1.79
CA PRO A 209 -4.24 -23.60 -0.93
C PRO A 209 -3.82 -25.00 -0.47
N ILE A 210 -3.99 -25.29 0.82
CA ILE A 210 -3.79 -26.62 1.40
C ILE A 210 -4.84 -27.61 0.87
N GLU A 211 -6.05 -27.13 0.59
CA GLU A 211 -7.08 -27.88 -0.11
C GLU A 211 -6.91 -27.75 -1.64
N PRO A 212 -6.48 -28.79 -2.38
CA PRO A 212 -6.14 -28.65 -3.81
C PRO A 212 -7.33 -28.38 -4.72
N SER A 213 -8.56 -28.58 -4.24
CA SER A 213 -9.82 -28.27 -4.93
C SER A 213 -10.30 -26.83 -4.76
N PHE A 214 -9.64 -26.02 -3.92
CA PHE A 214 -9.98 -24.62 -3.73
C PHE A 214 -9.26 -23.75 -4.78
N ALA A 215 -10.00 -23.04 -5.62
CA ALA A 215 -9.47 -22.34 -6.80
C ALA A 215 -8.88 -20.95 -6.49
N PHE A 216 -8.47 -20.70 -5.25
CA PHE A 216 -7.96 -19.41 -4.78
C PHE A 216 -6.66 -19.59 -3.99
N ASN A 217 -5.76 -18.61 -4.12
CA ASN A 217 -4.56 -18.45 -3.31
C ASN A 217 -4.82 -17.44 -2.18
N PHE A 218 -4.13 -17.62 -1.06
CA PHE A 218 -4.19 -16.78 0.14
C PHE A 218 -3.06 -15.72 0.10
N TYR A 219 -3.36 -14.49 0.52
CA TYR A 219 -2.38 -13.39 0.56
C TYR A 219 -2.51 -12.60 1.86
N TYR A 220 -1.40 -12.48 2.58
CA TYR A 220 -1.36 -12.10 3.99
C TYR A 220 -0.78 -10.69 4.19
N GLY A 221 -1.39 -9.91 5.09
CA GLY A 221 -0.99 -8.54 5.39
C GLY A 221 -1.88 -7.86 6.43
N SER A 222 -1.77 -6.54 6.54
CA SER A 222 -2.64 -5.66 7.34
C SER A 222 -3.28 -4.61 6.45
N THR A 223 -4.52 -4.22 6.74
CA THR A 223 -5.20 -3.13 6.02
C THR A 223 -5.09 -1.75 6.67
N HIS A 224 -4.32 -1.63 7.77
CA HIS A 224 -4.17 -0.37 8.53
C HIS A 224 -2.74 -0.19 9.08
N SER A 225 -2.09 0.93 8.75
CA SER A 225 -0.86 1.44 9.37
C SER A 225 -0.54 2.90 8.99
N HIS A 226 0.31 3.55 9.77
CA HIS A 226 0.65 4.97 9.66
C HIS A 226 2.15 5.17 9.36
N SER A 227 2.50 6.24 8.66
CA SER A 227 3.88 6.65 8.45
C SER A 227 4.12 8.08 8.96
N ASN A 228 5.30 8.65 8.72
CA ASN A 228 5.58 10.04 9.06
C ASN A 228 4.81 11.08 8.22
N TYR A 229 3.90 10.66 7.35
CA TYR A 229 2.95 11.53 6.66
C TYR A 229 1.70 11.86 7.50
N SER A 230 1.47 11.15 8.61
CA SER A 230 0.59 11.59 9.71
C SER A 230 1.32 11.54 11.06
N ASP A 231 1.23 10.45 11.79
CA ASP A 231 1.80 10.28 13.14
C ASP A 231 2.39 8.87 13.40
N GLY A 232 2.61 8.09 12.34
CA GLY A 232 3.36 6.85 12.40
C GLY A 232 4.86 7.03 12.16
N GLY A 233 5.51 5.97 11.69
CA GLY A 233 6.93 6.01 11.32
C GLY A 233 7.92 6.10 12.49
N GLN A 234 7.55 5.75 13.72
CA GLN A 234 8.40 5.96 14.91
C GLN A 234 9.40 4.82 15.18
N PRO A 235 10.66 5.12 15.54
CA PRO A 235 11.56 4.13 16.13
C PRO A 235 10.90 3.43 17.31
N THR A 236 10.95 2.09 17.33
CA THR A 236 10.27 1.26 18.35
C THR A 236 10.70 1.62 19.77
N GLY A 237 11.98 1.93 19.98
CA GLY A 237 12.51 2.44 21.25
C GLY A 237 11.96 3.82 21.60
N GLY A 238 10.81 3.85 22.28
CA GLY A 238 10.13 5.07 22.74
C GLY A 238 8.73 5.28 22.14
N CYS A 239 8.34 4.50 21.13
CA CYS A 239 7.02 4.58 20.50
C CYS A 239 5.92 4.25 21.53
N SER A 240 5.22 5.28 22.02
CA SER A 240 4.25 5.17 23.13
C SER A 240 2.98 6.02 22.96
N SER A 241 2.94 6.79 21.87
CA SER A 241 1.82 7.59 21.35
C SER A 241 2.06 7.78 19.85
N GLY A 242 1.16 8.46 19.14
CA GLY A 242 1.44 8.99 17.80
C GLY A 242 2.60 10.00 17.81
N ALA A 243 3.30 10.12 16.68
CA ALA A 243 4.35 11.10 16.43
C ALA A 243 3.72 12.45 16.08
N SER A 244 3.71 13.35 17.04
CA SER A 244 3.19 14.70 16.85
C SER A 244 3.77 15.36 15.59
N TYR A 245 2.89 15.83 14.71
CA TYR A 245 3.23 16.60 13.51
C TYR A 245 4.14 15.87 12.51
N GLY A 246 3.99 14.55 12.33
CA GLY A 246 4.79 13.80 11.35
C GLY A 246 6.27 13.64 11.72
N SER A 247 6.63 13.77 13.01
CA SER A 247 8.02 13.66 13.47
C SER A 247 8.63 12.24 13.39
N GLY A 248 7.93 11.28 12.76
CA GLY A 248 8.42 9.93 12.50
C GLY A 248 9.56 9.91 11.49
N THR A 249 10.36 8.84 11.52
CA THR A 249 11.54 8.65 10.67
C THR A 249 11.30 7.78 9.44
N SER A 250 10.15 7.12 9.32
CA SER A 250 9.82 6.27 8.16
C SER A 250 8.71 6.87 7.30
N THR A 251 9.03 7.04 6.02
CA THR A 251 8.09 7.41 4.94
C THR A 251 7.19 6.23 4.55
N PRO A 252 6.10 6.43 3.79
CA PRO A 252 5.31 5.31 3.24
C PRO A 252 6.18 4.28 2.50
N ALA A 253 7.17 4.73 1.72
CA ALA A 253 8.12 3.85 1.04
C ALA A 253 8.97 3.00 2.01
N ASP A 254 9.38 3.54 3.16
CA ASP A 254 10.07 2.76 4.21
C ASP A 254 9.14 1.73 4.84
N VAL A 255 7.87 2.08 5.09
CA VAL A 255 6.86 1.16 5.63
C VAL A 255 6.66 -0.04 4.71
N TYR A 256 6.41 0.19 3.43
CA TYR A 256 6.30 -0.88 2.42
C TYR A 256 7.59 -1.70 2.31
N THR A 257 8.75 -1.05 2.39
CA THR A 257 10.05 -1.72 2.37
C THR A 257 10.20 -2.68 3.56
N PHE A 258 9.76 -2.27 4.75
CA PHE A 258 9.80 -3.09 5.96
C PHE A 258 8.80 -4.26 5.88
N ALA A 259 7.54 -3.99 5.54
CA ALA A 259 6.51 -5.02 5.44
C ALA A 259 6.89 -6.13 4.43
N ARG A 260 7.46 -5.73 3.28
CA ARG A 260 7.94 -6.66 2.26
C ARG A 260 9.22 -7.39 2.64
N ASN A 261 10.27 -6.65 3.04
CA ASN A 261 11.64 -7.18 3.15
C ASN A 261 12.10 -7.46 4.59
N THR A 262 11.22 -7.35 5.57
CA THR A 262 11.52 -7.68 6.98
C THR A 262 10.39 -8.48 7.59
N ALA A 263 9.13 -8.09 7.36
CA ALA A 263 7.99 -8.92 7.78
C ALA A 263 7.65 -10.04 6.79
N GLY A 264 8.06 -9.96 5.52
CA GLY A 264 7.84 -11.03 4.53
C GLY A 264 6.39 -11.16 4.06
N LEU A 265 5.61 -10.07 4.11
CA LEU A 265 4.17 -10.06 3.78
C LEU A 265 3.90 -9.89 2.28
N ASP A 266 2.75 -10.35 1.83
CA ASP A 266 2.30 -10.23 0.43
C ASP A 266 1.78 -8.85 0.08
N TYR A 267 1.19 -8.15 1.05
CA TYR A 267 0.68 -6.81 0.85
C TYR A 267 0.74 -5.99 2.14
N TRP A 268 0.68 -4.67 1.98
CA TRP A 268 0.57 -3.76 3.11
C TRP A 268 -0.18 -2.49 2.71
N VAL A 269 -0.90 -1.92 3.67
CA VAL A 269 -1.67 -0.68 3.49
C VAL A 269 -1.14 0.40 4.42
N VAL A 270 -0.91 1.59 3.87
CA VAL A 270 -0.67 2.82 4.63
C VAL A 270 -1.84 3.78 4.41
N ASN A 271 -2.45 4.24 5.49
CA ASN A 271 -3.71 4.98 5.50
C ASN A 271 -3.62 6.12 6.51
N GLU A 272 -2.91 7.18 6.13
CA GLU A 272 -2.61 8.32 7.02
C GLU A 272 -3.87 9.01 7.57
N HIS A 273 -3.81 9.50 8.81
CA HIS A 273 -4.87 10.34 9.37
C HIS A 273 -5.06 11.59 8.49
N ASN A 274 -6.24 11.71 7.87
CA ASN A 274 -6.53 12.74 6.86
C ASN A 274 -6.21 14.18 7.35
N HIS A 275 -6.45 14.43 8.63
CA HIS A 275 -6.35 15.74 9.28
C HIS A 275 -4.96 16.06 9.86
N LEU A 276 -3.97 15.19 9.65
CA LEU A 276 -2.59 15.38 10.09
C LEU A 276 -1.60 15.60 8.93
N LEU A 277 -2.03 15.50 7.66
CA LEU A 277 -1.14 15.73 6.52
C LEU A 277 -0.63 17.18 6.45
N ASN A 278 -1.43 18.17 6.88
CA ASN A 278 -0.94 19.56 6.98
C ASN A 278 0.10 19.74 8.08
N ASP A 279 0.00 18.96 9.16
CA ASP A 279 0.92 19.01 10.28
C ASP A 279 2.24 18.30 9.94
N SER A 280 2.19 17.17 9.23
CA SER A 280 3.40 16.53 8.72
C SER A 280 4.11 17.38 7.66
N VAL A 281 3.38 18.08 6.78
CA VAL A 281 3.98 19.09 5.87
C VAL A 281 4.61 20.25 6.65
N ALA A 282 4.02 20.69 7.78
CA ALA A 282 4.60 21.77 8.59
C ALA A 282 5.99 21.42 9.14
N THR A 283 6.20 20.16 9.52
CA THR A 283 7.48 19.65 10.05
C THR A 283 8.45 19.24 8.95
N ASN A 284 7.97 18.49 7.95
CA ASN A 284 8.80 17.75 7.01
C ASN A 284 9.01 18.48 5.68
N ASP A 285 8.14 19.43 5.31
CA ASP A 285 8.20 20.16 4.03
C ASP A 285 7.59 21.60 4.10
N PRO A 286 8.03 22.47 5.03
CA PRO A 286 7.50 23.82 5.15
C PRO A 286 7.83 24.70 3.92
N PRO A 287 7.03 25.74 3.63
CA PRO A 287 5.82 26.18 4.33
C PRO A 287 4.58 25.34 3.95
N VAL A 288 3.59 25.29 4.85
CA VAL A 288 2.30 24.64 4.56
C VAL A 288 1.51 25.46 3.52
N THR A 289 1.05 24.81 2.46
CA THR A 289 0.13 25.37 1.45
C THR A 289 -0.89 24.32 1.04
N GLU A 290 -2.07 24.71 0.52
CA GLU A 290 -3.05 23.74 0.01
C GLU A 290 -2.46 22.78 -1.02
N ALA A 291 -1.64 23.32 -1.95
CA ALA A 291 -0.98 22.53 -2.98
C ALA A 291 -0.06 21.46 -2.39
N LYS A 292 0.80 21.82 -1.42
CA LYS A 292 1.72 20.86 -0.77
C LYS A 292 0.99 19.77 0.02
N VAL A 293 -0.11 20.08 0.70
CA VAL A 293 -0.85 19.05 1.47
C VAL A 293 -1.57 18.07 0.54
N LYS A 294 -2.17 18.57 -0.54
CA LYS A 294 -2.76 17.74 -1.60
C LYS A 294 -1.70 16.89 -2.31
N GLN A 295 -0.54 17.50 -2.62
CA GLN A 295 0.59 16.79 -3.22
C GLN A 295 1.12 15.70 -2.29
N ARG A 296 1.26 15.95 -0.99
CA ARG A 296 1.70 14.95 0.02
C ARG A 296 0.83 13.68 0.00
N TYR A 297 -0.48 13.82 -0.19
CA TYR A 297 -1.38 12.68 -0.37
C TYR A 297 -1.08 11.90 -1.66
N GLN A 298 -0.87 12.60 -2.78
CA GLN A 298 -0.49 11.95 -4.04
C GLN A 298 0.92 11.32 -3.99
N ASP A 299 1.87 11.89 -3.24
CA ASP A 299 3.21 11.32 -3.04
C ASP A 299 3.15 9.98 -2.34
N GLY A 300 2.28 9.83 -1.34
CA GLY A 300 2.02 8.54 -0.68
C GLY A 300 1.44 7.50 -1.65
N ARG A 301 0.49 7.90 -2.51
CA ARG A 301 -0.05 7.04 -3.59
C ARG A 301 1.02 6.65 -4.61
N ASN A 302 1.89 7.59 -4.98
CA ASN A 302 3.01 7.35 -5.88
C ASN A 302 4.05 6.40 -5.27
N GLN A 303 4.35 6.53 -3.98
CA GLN A 303 5.23 5.60 -3.24
C GLN A 303 4.64 4.19 -3.17
N ALA A 304 3.33 4.04 -2.96
CA ALA A 304 2.66 2.74 -3.00
C ALA A 304 2.67 2.12 -4.41
N ALA A 305 2.43 2.94 -5.45
CA ALA A 305 2.57 2.49 -6.83
C ALA A 305 4.00 2.02 -7.15
N ALA A 306 5.02 2.72 -6.67
CA ALA A 306 6.43 2.37 -6.87
C ALA A 306 6.90 1.15 -6.04
N ALA A 307 6.32 0.91 -4.86
CA ALA A 307 6.64 -0.23 -4.01
C ALA A 307 5.97 -1.54 -4.47
N THR A 308 4.84 -1.43 -5.17
CA THR A 308 4.10 -2.57 -5.74
C THR A 308 4.92 -3.29 -6.80
N VAL A 309 4.99 -4.61 -6.70
CA VAL A 309 5.60 -5.51 -7.69
C VAL A 309 4.68 -6.72 -7.84
N ASP A 310 3.93 -6.76 -8.95
CA ASP A 310 3.01 -7.86 -9.25
C ASP A 310 3.68 -9.23 -9.13
N GLY A 311 2.96 -10.18 -8.53
CA GLY A 311 3.45 -11.52 -8.19
C GLY A 311 4.39 -11.59 -6.98
N SER A 312 4.71 -10.47 -6.32
CA SER A 312 5.62 -10.45 -5.16
C SER A 312 5.19 -9.56 -4.00
N PHE A 313 4.58 -8.40 -4.25
CA PHE A 313 4.14 -7.49 -3.19
C PHE A 313 3.13 -6.45 -3.71
N VAL A 314 2.06 -6.18 -2.97
CA VAL A 314 1.12 -5.09 -3.27
C VAL A 314 1.15 -4.03 -2.17
N ALA A 315 1.42 -2.78 -2.55
CA ALA A 315 1.31 -1.63 -1.67
C ALA A 315 0.06 -0.81 -2.04
N LEU A 316 -0.80 -0.58 -1.04
CA LEU A 316 -1.96 0.30 -1.15
C LEU A 316 -1.80 1.52 -0.26
N TYR A 317 -2.20 2.68 -0.76
CA TYR A 317 -2.27 3.90 0.00
C TYR A 317 -3.71 4.41 0.08
N GLY A 318 -4.05 5.05 1.19
CA GLY A 318 -5.34 5.65 1.41
C GLY A 318 -5.27 6.74 2.48
N MET A 319 -6.41 7.05 3.07
CA MET A 319 -6.49 7.84 4.30
C MET A 319 -7.31 7.08 5.34
N GLU A 320 -6.98 7.27 6.61
CA GLU A 320 -7.91 7.03 7.70
C GLU A 320 -8.64 8.35 7.97
N PHE A 321 -9.90 8.42 7.55
CA PHE A 321 -10.76 9.60 7.72
C PHE A 321 -11.45 9.57 9.07
N GLY A 322 -11.31 10.64 9.84
CA GLY A 322 -12.11 10.88 11.05
C GLY A 322 -11.29 11.27 12.28
N VAL A 323 -11.97 11.26 13.44
CA VAL A 323 -11.39 11.38 14.78
C VAL A 323 -12.21 10.52 15.75
N THR A 324 -11.68 10.23 16.94
CA THR A 324 -12.41 9.56 18.04
C THR A 324 -12.77 10.50 19.21
N THR A 325 -12.83 11.82 18.97
CA THR A 325 -13.02 12.84 20.03
C THR A 325 -14.42 12.81 20.67
N ASN A 326 -15.45 12.38 19.93
CA ASN A 326 -16.82 12.21 20.42
C ASN A 326 -17.31 10.80 20.09
N ASN A 327 -18.26 10.29 20.86
CA ASN A 327 -18.74 8.91 20.76
C ASN A 327 -19.55 8.57 19.49
N ASP A 328 -19.96 9.58 18.71
CA ASP A 328 -20.60 9.44 17.40
C ASP A 328 -19.60 9.48 16.23
N GLN A 329 -18.35 9.86 16.50
CA GLN A 329 -17.26 9.87 15.54
C GLN A 329 -16.49 8.54 15.61
N GLY A 330 -15.69 8.26 14.60
CA GLY A 330 -14.84 7.08 14.50
C GLY A 330 -13.96 7.18 13.26
N HIS A 331 -13.12 6.18 13.01
CA HIS A 331 -12.21 6.20 11.88
C HIS A 331 -12.65 5.27 10.74
N VAL A 332 -12.64 5.77 9.51
CA VAL A 332 -12.94 5.01 8.30
C VAL A 332 -11.74 5.07 7.37
N THR A 333 -11.15 3.92 7.06
CA THR A 333 -10.15 3.84 6.00
C THR A 333 -10.83 3.95 4.64
N LEU A 334 -10.28 4.77 3.75
CA LEU A 334 -10.68 4.90 2.35
C LEU A 334 -9.48 4.52 1.47
N LEU A 335 -9.56 3.35 0.83
CA LEU A 335 -8.44 2.75 0.09
C LEU A 335 -8.36 3.26 -1.35
N GLU A 336 -7.16 3.66 -1.78
CA GLU A 336 -6.85 4.07 -3.16
C GLU A 336 -7.70 5.21 -3.74
N THR A 337 -8.47 5.91 -2.89
CA THR A 337 -9.24 7.11 -3.21
C THR A 337 -8.33 8.12 -3.91
N PRO A 338 -8.75 8.73 -5.03
CA PRO A 338 -7.86 9.52 -5.89
C PRO A 338 -7.55 10.91 -5.34
N VAL A 339 -8.25 11.36 -4.30
CA VAL A 339 -8.29 12.74 -3.81
C VAL A 339 -8.38 12.74 -2.28
N LEU A 340 -7.81 13.75 -1.62
CA LEU A 340 -7.82 13.84 -0.15
C LEU A 340 -9.16 14.36 0.36
N PHE A 341 -9.81 13.62 1.27
CA PHE A 341 -11.01 14.08 1.96
C PHE A 341 -10.63 14.78 3.26
N GLY A 342 -11.34 15.85 3.62
CA GLY A 342 -11.04 16.55 4.86
C GLY A 342 -12.02 17.65 5.23
N TRP A 343 -11.69 18.34 6.32
CA TRP A 343 -12.49 19.41 6.93
C TRP A 343 -11.62 20.58 7.42
N GLU A 344 -10.32 20.58 7.08
CA GLU A 344 -9.29 21.33 7.78
C GLU A 344 -9.56 22.84 7.77
N THR A 345 -9.23 23.48 8.89
CA THR A 345 -9.73 24.80 9.31
C THR A 345 -11.26 24.86 9.42
N CYS A 346 -11.76 24.33 10.54
CA CYS A 346 -13.16 24.48 10.94
C CYS A 346 -13.28 24.81 12.44
N SER A 347 -14.24 25.67 12.75
CA SER A 347 -14.58 26.12 14.10
C SER A 347 -15.69 25.28 14.74
N THR A 348 -16.61 24.74 13.91
CA THR A 348 -17.68 23.83 14.39
C THR A 348 -17.57 22.43 13.80
N CYS A 349 -17.15 22.30 12.54
CA CYS A 349 -16.89 21.04 11.83
C CYS A 349 -18.12 20.11 11.67
N ASN A 350 -19.33 20.59 11.99
CA ASN A 350 -20.59 19.84 11.99
C ASN A 350 -21.53 20.24 10.84
N GLY A 351 -21.12 21.21 10.00
CA GLY A 351 -21.94 21.76 8.93
C GLY A 351 -21.74 21.06 7.57
N PRO A 352 -22.70 21.17 6.64
CA PRO A 352 -22.61 20.56 5.30
C PRO A 352 -21.66 21.31 4.34
N THR A 353 -20.99 22.35 4.81
CA THR A 353 -20.11 23.23 4.02
C THR A 353 -18.77 23.39 4.72
N ALA A 354 -17.69 23.43 3.94
CA ALA A 354 -16.36 23.75 4.44
C ALA A 354 -16.31 25.11 5.14
N GLU A 355 -15.53 25.20 6.22
CA GLU A 355 -15.30 26.43 7.00
C GLU A 355 -13.96 27.11 6.62
N CYS A 356 -13.43 26.78 5.45
CA CYS A 356 -12.16 27.25 4.89
C CYS A 356 -12.36 28.18 3.67
N THR A 357 -11.31 28.89 3.27
CA THR A 357 -11.25 29.70 2.04
C THR A 357 -10.31 29.05 1.02
N PRO A 358 -10.79 28.66 -0.17
CA PRO A 358 -9.95 28.04 -1.20
C PRO A 358 -8.77 28.92 -1.63
N GLY A 359 -7.62 28.31 -1.89
CA GLY A 359 -6.36 29.01 -2.13
C GLY A 359 -5.77 29.68 -0.88
N THR A 360 -6.26 29.37 0.32
CA THR A 360 -5.78 29.93 1.60
C THR A 360 -5.55 28.84 2.64
N ASN A 361 -6.56 28.01 2.94
CA ASN A 361 -6.50 27.04 4.04
C ASN A 361 -7.40 25.79 3.88
N CYS A 362 -7.97 25.55 2.70
CA CYS A 362 -8.65 24.30 2.35
C CYS A 362 -7.62 23.21 1.97
N TYR A 363 -7.01 22.56 2.97
CA TYR A 363 -5.92 21.59 2.79
C TYR A 363 -6.35 20.23 2.19
N PHE A 364 -7.59 20.09 1.74
CA PHE A 364 -8.22 18.89 1.20
C PHE A 364 -8.81 19.15 -0.19
N ASP A 365 -9.03 18.09 -0.97
CA ASP A 365 -9.67 18.16 -2.29
C ASP A 365 -11.20 18.09 -2.18
N VAL A 366 -11.70 17.21 -1.32
CA VAL A 366 -13.14 16.97 -1.13
C VAL A 366 -13.53 17.26 0.32
N PHE A 367 -14.47 18.18 0.51
CA PHE A 367 -15.02 18.42 1.84
C PHE A 367 -15.90 17.25 2.28
N ALA A 368 -15.59 16.71 3.47
CA ALA A 368 -16.45 15.80 4.20
C ALA A 368 -16.51 16.25 5.68
N PRO A 369 -17.71 16.35 6.28
CA PRO A 369 -17.87 16.86 7.65
C PRO A 369 -17.23 15.91 8.68
N LYS A 370 -16.65 16.49 9.73
CA LYS A 370 -15.95 15.76 10.81
C LYS A 370 -16.90 14.94 11.70
N ARG A 371 -18.19 15.26 11.69
CA ARG A 371 -19.21 14.79 12.66
C ARG A 371 -20.61 14.85 12.07
N PHE A 372 -21.53 13.99 12.51
CA PHE A 372 -22.95 14.00 12.10
C PHE A 372 -23.14 14.01 10.58
N GLY A 373 -22.37 13.16 9.90
CA GLY A 373 -22.21 13.21 8.45
C GLY A 373 -21.52 12.02 7.83
N TYR A 374 -21.50 10.84 8.48
CA TYR A 374 -20.91 9.65 7.86
C TYR A 374 -21.60 9.26 6.54
N LEU A 375 -22.91 9.47 6.42
CA LEU A 375 -23.62 9.34 5.14
C LEU A 375 -23.04 10.25 4.03
N SER A 376 -22.52 11.44 4.38
CA SER A 376 -21.81 12.31 3.44
C SER A 376 -20.43 11.74 3.10
N VAL A 377 -19.70 11.18 4.06
CA VAL A 377 -18.40 10.51 3.81
C VAL A 377 -18.57 9.35 2.83
N TYR A 378 -19.60 8.51 3.03
CA TYR A 378 -19.90 7.39 2.14
C TYR A 378 -20.28 7.87 0.73
N ALA A 379 -21.16 8.86 0.61
CA ALA A 379 -21.51 9.47 -0.67
C ALA A 379 -20.27 10.04 -1.38
N ARG A 380 -19.37 10.74 -0.67
CA ARG A 380 -18.10 11.23 -1.24
C ARG A 380 -17.19 10.09 -1.71
N SER A 381 -17.14 8.97 -0.98
CA SER A 381 -16.37 7.78 -1.38
C SER A 381 -16.91 7.16 -2.67
N VAL A 382 -18.23 7.05 -2.80
CA VAL A 382 -18.92 6.59 -4.03
C VAL A 382 -18.70 7.55 -5.20
N GLU A 383 -18.70 8.86 -4.96
CA GLU A 383 -18.41 9.89 -5.97
C GLU A 383 -16.94 9.93 -6.42
N ASN A 384 -16.00 9.51 -5.56
CA ASN A 384 -14.55 9.56 -5.80
C ASN A 384 -13.91 8.16 -5.63
N PRO A 385 -14.30 7.17 -6.46
CA PRO A 385 -13.88 5.79 -6.28
C PRO A 385 -12.41 5.56 -6.67
N SER A 386 -11.85 4.45 -6.16
CA SER A 386 -10.64 3.83 -6.72
C SER A 386 -10.93 3.21 -8.10
N SER A 387 -9.91 2.60 -8.73
CA SER A 387 -10.08 1.82 -9.96
C SER A 387 -10.97 0.57 -9.81
N ALA A 388 -11.32 0.16 -8.58
CA ALA A 388 -12.24 -0.94 -8.28
C ALA A 388 -13.57 -0.48 -7.64
N GLY A 389 -13.87 0.81 -7.64
CA GLY A 389 -15.01 1.39 -6.93
C GLY A 389 -14.63 2.05 -5.61
N ALA A 390 -15.63 2.43 -4.81
CA ALA A 390 -15.41 2.84 -3.43
C ALA A 390 -14.96 1.62 -2.60
N LEU A 391 -13.94 1.81 -1.76
CA LEU A 391 -13.30 0.76 -0.95
C LEU A 391 -13.08 1.30 0.46
N GLY A 392 -13.73 0.70 1.45
CA GLY A 392 -13.77 1.26 2.80
C GLY A 392 -13.79 0.24 3.92
N ILE A 393 -13.17 0.61 5.05
CA ILE A 393 -13.09 -0.21 6.26
C ILE A 393 -13.44 0.63 7.48
N PHE A 394 -14.31 0.12 8.37
CA PHE A 394 -14.49 0.68 9.71
C PHE A 394 -13.32 0.26 10.62
N CYS A 395 -12.51 1.23 11.07
CA CYS A 395 -11.39 1.00 11.97
C CYS A 395 -11.84 0.98 13.44
N HIS A 396 -11.20 0.13 14.26
CA HIS A 396 -11.31 0.02 15.73
C HIS A 396 -12.68 0.42 16.35
N PRO A 397 -13.81 -0.09 15.84
CA PRO A 397 -15.12 0.56 15.97
C PRO A 397 -15.65 0.60 17.41
N GLY A 398 -15.72 1.79 17.98
CA GLY A 398 -16.19 2.05 19.34
C GLY A 398 -17.72 2.01 19.53
N SER A 399 -18.19 2.56 20.65
CA SER A 399 -19.61 2.53 21.01
C SER A 399 -20.37 3.79 20.60
N GLY A 400 -21.17 3.67 19.54
CA GLY A 400 -21.98 4.75 18.98
C GLY A 400 -21.33 5.44 17.79
N GLU A 401 -20.12 5.02 17.41
CA GLU A 401 -19.33 5.62 16.33
C GLU A 401 -20.01 5.50 14.97
N PHE A 402 -19.52 6.28 14.01
CA PHE A 402 -20.05 6.34 12.63
C PHE A 402 -21.52 6.78 12.58
N ASP A 403 -21.88 7.76 13.41
CA ASP A 403 -23.28 8.15 13.68
C ASP A 403 -24.15 6.96 14.09
N ASN A 404 -23.60 6.09 14.96
CA ASN A 404 -24.11 4.78 15.36
C ASN A 404 -24.34 3.86 14.15
N PHE A 405 -23.32 3.69 13.31
CA PHE A 405 -23.41 3.04 12.00
C PHE A 405 -24.63 3.54 11.21
N ALA A 406 -24.62 4.82 10.83
CA ALA A 406 -25.63 5.39 9.92
C ALA A 406 -25.58 4.66 8.57
N PHE A 407 -26.74 4.35 8.01
CA PHE A 407 -26.85 3.45 6.87
C PHE A 407 -27.76 4.02 5.77
N ASP A 408 -27.26 3.99 4.54
CA ASP A 408 -27.99 4.16 3.29
C ASP A 408 -27.32 3.29 2.20
N ALA A 409 -27.77 3.39 0.95
CA ALA A 409 -27.18 2.63 -0.15
C ALA A 409 -25.72 3.04 -0.46
N ASN A 410 -25.32 4.28 -0.14
CA ASN A 410 -23.92 4.71 -0.28
C ASN A 410 -23.05 4.08 0.80
N ALA A 411 -23.58 3.89 2.01
CA ALA A 411 -22.89 3.24 3.12
C ALA A 411 -22.47 1.80 2.78
N ASP A 412 -23.40 1.00 2.22
CA ASP A 412 -23.13 -0.37 1.79
C ASP A 412 -22.22 -0.45 0.55
N GLU A 413 -22.34 0.50 -0.37
CA GLU A 413 -21.46 0.60 -1.55
C GLU A 413 -20.05 1.07 -1.16
N ALA A 414 -19.90 1.95 -0.16
CA ALA A 414 -18.61 2.51 0.24
C ALA A 414 -17.79 1.61 1.17
N LEU A 415 -18.43 0.79 2.01
CA LEU A 415 -17.77 -0.02 3.05
C LEU A 415 -17.82 -1.51 2.70
N GLN A 416 -16.69 -2.19 2.86
CA GLN A 416 -16.56 -3.65 2.69
C GLN A 416 -15.87 -4.33 3.88
N GLY A 417 -15.04 -3.62 4.64
CA GLY A 417 -14.38 -4.14 5.82
C GLY A 417 -14.90 -3.55 7.14
N ILE A 418 -14.67 -4.29 8.23
CA ILE A 418 -14.72 -3.77 9.59
C ILE A 418 -13.72 -4.52 10.46
N ALA A 419 -12.90 -3.77 11.19
CA ALA A 419 -11.97 -4.33 12.14
C ALA A 419 -12.72 -5.13 13.21
N VAL A 420 -12.42 -6.43 13.30
CA VAL A 420 -12.73 -7.27 14.48
C VAL A 420 -11.54 -7.38 15.43
N ARG A 421 -10.33 -7.07 14.93
CA ARG A 421 -9.10 -6.75 15.67
C ARG A 421 -8.45 -5.53 15.04
N SER A 422 -7.91 -4.65 15.87
CA SER A 422 -7.11 -3.50 15.43
C SER A 422 -6.15 -3.11 16.55
N GLY A 423 -4.96 -2.62 16.21
CA GLY A 423 -3.90 -2.40 17.19
C GLY A 423 -3.31 -3.69 17.77
N LEU A 424 -2.36 -3.62 18.71
CA LEU A 424 -1.97 -2.43 19.48
C LEU A 424 -1.10 -1.44 18.69
N ALA A 425 -1.63 -0.23 18.44
CA ALA A 425 -1.04 0.77 17.54
C ALA A 425 0.39 1.18 17.88
N PHE A 426 0.68 1.27 19.19
CA PHE A 426 1.98 1.64 19.75
C PHE A 426 2.73 0.45 20.38
N SER A 427 2.44 -0.79 19.96
CA SER A 427 3.25 -1.93 20.42
C SER A 427 4.70 -1.74 19.98
N GLN A 428 5.63 -2.00 20.90
CA GLN A 428 7.07 -1.98 20.63
C GLN A 428 7.62 -3.39 20.33
N ALA A 429 6.75 -4.40 20.24
CA ALA A 429 7.12 -5.78 19.95
C ALA A 429 7.80 -5.93 18.57
N SER A 430 8.62 -6.97 18.42
CA SER A 430 9.45 -7.20 17.22
C SER A 430 9.41 -8.65 16.70
N ASP A 431 8.61 -9.51 17.33
CA ASP A 431 8.65 -10.97 17.22
C ASP A 431 7.26 -11.62 17.32
N CYS A 432 6.18 -10.86 17.10
CA CYS A 432 4.78 -11.29 17.14
C CYS A 432 4.33 -12.01 18.42
N ALA A 433 5.12 -11.97 19.49
CA ALA A 433 4.83 -12.60 20.77
C ALA A 433 3.81 -11.81 21.63
N ASP A 434 3.35 -10.65 21.14
CA ASP A 434 2.42 -9.76 21.84
C ASP A 434 0.98 -10.32 21.82
N ALA A 435 0.68 -11.16 22.80
CA ALA A 435 -0.62 -11.82 22.97
C ALA A 435 -1.78 -10.87 23.36
N ASN A 436 -1.57 -9.56 23.43
CA ASN A 436 -2.58 -8.60 23.89
C ASN A 436 -3.62 -8.21 22.82
N VAL A 437 -3.54 -8.74 21.60
CA VAL A 437 -4.52 -8.51 20.51
C VAL A 437 -5.96 -8.88 20.94
N ALA A 438 -6.12 -9.84 21.85
CA ALA A 438 -7.42 -10.20 22.43
C ALA A 438 -8.13 -9.05 23.19
N LEU A 439 -7.42 -7.97 23.56
CA LEU A 439 -8.02 -6.79 24.20
C LEU A 439 -8.74 -5.86 23.20
N SER A 440 -8.54 -6.03 21.89
CA SER A 440 -9.20 -5.25 20.84
C SER A 440 -10.28 -6.05 20.09
N ASP A 441 -11.11 -6.80 20.82
CA ASP A 441 -12.23 -7.55 20.22
C ASP A 441 -13.43 -6.65 19.86
N TYR A 442 -13.56 -6.40 18.56
CA TYR A 442 -14.67 -5.65 17.98
C TYR A 442 -15.72 -6.54 17.29
N SER A 443 -15.68 -7.87 17.46
CA SER A 443 -16.59 -8.82 16.78
C SER A 443 -18.08 -8.53 17.04
N GLY A 444 -18.42 -7.98 18.21
CA GLY A 444 -19.79 -7.54 18.52
C GLY A 444 -20.26 -6.33 17.70
N ARG A 445 -19.34 -5.49 17.23
CA ARG A 445 -19.60 -4.30 16.41
C ARG A 445 -19.82 -4.71 14.95
N TRP A 446 -19.00 -5.63 14.43
CA TRP A 446 -19.24 -6.29 13.15
C TRP A 446 -20.65 -6.89 13.09
N ARG A 447 -21.05 -7.70 14.08
CA ARG A 447 -22.42 -8.25 14.15
C ARG A 447 -23.51 -7.17 14.20
N SER A 448 -23.27 -6.06 14.89
CA SER A 448 -24.19 -4.90 14.93
C SER A 448 -24.34 -4.22 13.57
N ALA A 449 -23.25 -4.11 12.80
CA ALA A 449 -23.27 -3.50 11.46
C ALA A 449 -23.95 -4.42 10.43
N LEU A 450 -23.74 -5.74 10.51
CA LEU A 450 -24.46 -6.72 9.68
C LEU A 450 -25.97 -6.68 9.92
N ASP A 451 -26.42 -6.61 11.19
CA ASP A 451 -27.85 -6.49 11.54
C ASP A 451 -28.50 -5.21 10.99
N LYS A 452 -27.72 -4.12 10.84
CA LYS A 452 -28.16 -2.87 10.23
C LYS A 452 -28.27 -2.92 8.70
N GLY A 453 -27.75 -3.96 8.05
CA GLY A 453 -27.84 -4.16 6.61
C GLY A 453 -26.55 -3.93 5.82
N PHE A 454 -25.41 -3.64 6.49
CA PHE A 454 -24.13 -3.58 5.79
C PHE A 454 -23.64 -4.99 5.42
N HIS A 455 -23.09 -5.15 4.22
CA HIS A 455 -22.33 -6.33 3.81
C HIS A 455 -20.84 -6.11 4.10
N LEU A 456 -20.34 -6.61 5.24
CA LEU A 456 -18.94 -6.42 5.66
C LEU A 456 -18.25 -7.74 5.97
N ALA A 457 -17.02 -7.91 5.45
CA ALA A 457 -16.10 -8.93 5.91
C ALA A 457 -15.24 -8.41 7.09
N PRO A 458 -14.82 -9.30 8.00
CA PRO A 458 -14.00 -8.92 9.14
C PRO A 458 -12.54 -8.69 8.72
N THR A 459 -11.93 -7.63 9.23
CA THR A 459 -10.47 -7.38 9.12
C THR A 459 -9.79 -7.54 10.48
N ALA A 460 -8.51 -7.94 10.48
CA ALA A 460 -7.66 -7.97 11.65
C ALA A 460 -6.36 -7.25 11.33
N ASP A 461 -6.26 -6.02 11.84
CA ASP A 461 -5.28 -5.05 11.36
C ASP A 461 -4.32 -4.60 12.46
N HIS A 462 -3.18 -4.05 12.06
CA HIS A 462 -2.11 -3.67 12.97
C HIS A 462 -2.28 -2.29 13.60
N ASP A 463 -2.85 -1.33 12.86
CA ASP A 463 -2.83 0.10 13.24
C ASP A 463 -1.40 0.60 13.57
N SER A 464 -0.38 0.03 12.92
CA SER A 464 1.03 0.23 13.32
C SER A 464 1.48 1.67 13.13
N HIS A 465 1.93 2.31 14.21
CA HIS A 465 2.60 3.61 14.20
C HIS A 465 4.12 3.50 14.43
N CYS A 466 4.59 2.36 14.96
CA CYS A 466 6.00 2.09 15.20
C CYS A 466 6.65 1.35 14.00
N ILE A 467 7.99 1.39 13.89
CA ILE A 467 8.77 0.69 12.86
C ILE A 467 8.90 -0.81 13.20
N ASN A 468 7.77 -1.50 13.14
CA ASN A 468 7.60 -2.94 13.36
C ASN A 468 6.38 -3.49 12.57
N TYR A 469 6.10 -2.88 11.42
CA TYR A 469 5.03 -3.25 10.49
C TYR A 469 5.06 -4.75 10.17
N GLY A 470 3.97 -5.46 10.44
CA GLY A 470 3.86 -6.90 10.19
C GLY A 470 4.59 -7.82 11.18
N VAL A 471 5.46 -7.28 12.05
CA VAL A 471 6.25 -8.04 13.04
C VAL A 471 5.86 -7.77 14.50
N ALA A 472 5.09 -6.72 14.76
CA ALA A 472 4.56 -6.42 16.09
C ALA A 472 3.58 -7.49 16.58
N LEU A 473 2.72 -7.97 15.67
CA LEU A 473 1.52 -8.76 15.97
C LEU A 473 1.38 -9.91 14.96
N PRO A 474 0.78 -11.05 15.36
CA PRO A 474 0.53 -12.18 14.48
C PRO A 474 -0.74 -12.04 13.62
N ASN A 475 -1.57 -11.03 13.86
CA ASN A 475 -2.86 -10.90 13.21
C ASN A 475 -2.74 -10.49 11.73
N ARG A 476 -3.66 -11.01 10.90
CA ARG A 476 -3.70 -10.73 9.45
C ARG A 476 -5.12 -10.53 8.97
N THR A 477 -5.28 -9.60 8.03
CA THR A 477 -6.36 -9.66 7.05
C THR A 477 -5.82 -10.45 5.86
N VAL A 478 -6.49 -11.55 5.49
CA VAL A 478 -6.02 -12.46 4.44
C VAL A 478 -6.98 -12.40 3.26
N TYR A 479 -6.50 -11.93 2.11
CA TYR A 479 -7.25 -11.92 0.86
C TYR A 479 -7.17 -13.29 0.17
N ILE A 480 -8.27 -13.72 -0.45
CA ILE A 480 -8.28 -14.85 -1.37
C ILE A 480 -8.38 -14.33 -2.82
N LEU A 481 -7.43 -14.68 -3.69
CA LEU A 481 -7.44 -14.30 -5.11
C LEU A 481 -7.49 -15.55 -6.01
N PRO A 482 -8.25 -15.54 -7.13
CA PRO A 482 -8.33 -16.68 -8.04
C PRO A 482 -6.94 -17.14 -8.53
N SER A 483 -6.63 -18.43 -8.37
CA SER A 483 -5.31 -18.99 -8.67
C SER A 483 -5.02 -19.17 -10.16
N GLY A 484 -6.03 -19.01 -11.03
CA GLY A 484 -5.92 -19.18 -12.48
C GLY A 484 -5.25 -18.02 -13.24
N ALA A 485 -4.99 -16.89 -12.57
CA ALA A 485 -4.28 -15.74 -13.17
C ALA A 485 -2.76 -15.83 -12.94
N SER A 486 -1.96 -15.26 -13.84
CA SER A 486 -0.50 -15.23 -13.72
C SER A 486 0.06 -13.86 -14.13
N PRO A 487 0.63 -13.07 -13.20
CA PRO A 487 0.62 -13.30 -11.75
C PRO A 487 -0.80 -13.21 -11.16
N ALA A 488 -1.09 -14.00 -10.10
CA ALA A 488 -2.36 -13.92 -9.38
C ALA A 488 -2.42 -12.71 -8.44
N LEU A 489 -1.35 -12.47 -7.68
CA LEU A 489 -1.19 -11.26 -6.87
C LEU A 489 -0.90 -10.06 -7.78
N THR A 490 -1.88 -9.18 -7.93
CA THR A 490 -1.72 -7.86 -8.55
C THR A 490 -2.49 -6.83 -7.74
N LYS A 491 -2.13 -5.55 -7.85
CA LYS A 491 -2.89 -4.47 -7.20
C LYS A 491 -4.37 -4.50 -7.60
N THR A 492 -4.65 -4.66 -8.89
CA THR A 492 -6.02 -4.77 -9.40
C THR A 492 -6.77 -5.96 -8.80
N ALA A 493 -6.16 -7.16 -8.77
CA ALA A 493 -6.83 -8.34 -8.21
C ALA A 493 -7.16 -8.18 -6.72
N LEU A 494 -6.24 -7.61 -5.93
CA LEU A 494 -6.45 -7.36 -4.51
C LEU A 494 -7.57 -6.34 -4.26
N LEU A 495 -7.60 -5.22 -5.00
CA LEU A 495 -8.69 -4.24 -4.90
C LEU A 495 -10.06 -4.81 -5.29
N GLN A 496 -10.12 -5.70 -6.30
CA GLN A 496 -11.36 -6.40 -6.66
C GLN A 496 -11.79 -7.41 -5.59
N ALA A 497 -10.85 -8.13 -4.98
CA ALA A 497 -11.14 -9.01 -3.85
C ALA A 497 -11.62 -8.24 -2.61
N HIS A 498 -11.08 -7.05 -2.35
CA HIS A 498 -11.61 -6.14 -1.33
C HIS A 498 -13.07 -5.76 -1.63
N LYS A 499 -13.35 -5.32 -2.87
CA LYS A 499 -14.70 -4.94 -3.27
C LYS A 499 -15.71 -6.08 -3.14
N ALA A 500 -15.27 -7.31 -3.44
CA ALA A 500 -16.06 -8.53 -3.32
C ALA A 500 -16.12 -9.11 -1.89
N ARG A 501 -15.39 -8.54 -0.92
CA ARG A 501 -15.24 -9.07 0.46
C ARG A 501 -14.62 -10.48 0.53
N HIS A 502 -13.77 -10.78 -0.45
CA HIS A 502 -13.01 -12.03 -0.56
C HIS A 502 -11.79 -11.99 0.37
N PHE A 503 -12.04 -11.80 1.67
CA PHE A 503 -11.02 -11.78 2.72
C PHE A 503 -11.58 -12.19 4.09
N PHE A 504 -10.69 -12.57 4.99
CA PHE A 504 -11.02 -12.88 6.39
C PHE A 504 -9.98 -12.33 7.38
N ALA A 505 -10.40 -12.25 8.64
CA ALA A 505 -9.57 -11.89 9.78
C ALA A 505 -9.01 -13.15 10.46
N THR A 506 -7.74 -13.11 10.87
CA THR A 506 -7.11 -14.15 11.68
C THR A 506 -6.14 -13.53 12.70
N GLU A 507 -6.01 -14.16 13.87
CA GLU A 507 -4.98 -13.86 14.87
C GLU A 507 -3.75 -14.78 14.74
N ASP A 508 -3.83 -15.80 13.88
CA ASP A 508 -2.72 -16.62 13.42
C ASP A 508 -2.15 -16.09 12.08
N SER A 509 -0.83 -16.10 11.91
CA SER A 509 -0.17 -15.46 10.76
C SER A 509 -0.16 -16.26 9.46
N ASN A 510 -0.48 -17.56 9.47
CA ASN A 510 -0.42 -18.41 8.27
C ASN A 510 -1.68 -19.27 8.02
N LEU A 511 -2.64 -19.28 8.93
CA LEU A 511 -3.94 -19.95 8.81
C LEU A 511 -4.66 -19.67 7.49
N GLN A 512 -5.23 -20.73 6.91
CA GLN A 512 -6.11 -20.66 5.74
C GLN A 512 -7.55 -21.00 6.14
N LEU A 513 -8.47 -20.06 5.91
CA LEU A 513 -9.91 -20.27 6.04
C LEU A 513 -10.56 -20.42 4.66
N VAL A 514 -11.19 -21.55 4.41
CA VAL A 514 -12.13 -21.75 3.30
C VAL A 514 -13.54 -21.60 3.85
N PHE A 515 -14.32 -20.69 3.28
CA PHE A 515 -15.77 -20.63 3.47
C PHE A 515 -16.42 -20.47 2.10
N ALA A 516 -17.26 -21.43 1.71
CA ALA A 516 -17.75 -21.58 0.34
C ALA A 516 -19.03 -22.41 0.27
N THR A 517 -19.65 -22.49 -0.91
CA THR A 517 -20.62 -23.54 -1.22
C THR A 517 -19.92 -24.89 -1.44
N SER A 518 -20.65 -26.00 -1.32
CA SER A 518 -20.08 -27.35 -1.43
C SER A 518 -19.49 -27.69 -2.81
N ASP A 519 -19.88 -26.95 -3.83
CA ASP A 519 -19.39 -27.03 -5.22
C ASP A 519 -18.32 -25.98 -5.55
N ASN A 520 -17.94 -25.13 -4.59
CA ASN A 520 -17.05 -23.97 -4.75
C ASN A 520 -17.53 -22.94 -5.81
N ALA A 521 -18.83 -22.93 -6.16
CA ALA A 521 -19.40 -21.94 -7.08
C ALA A 521 -19.48 -20.53 -6.45
N HIS A 522 -19.60 -20.45 -5.13
CA HIS A 522 -19.53 -19.21 -4.36
C HIS A 522 -18.57 -19.33 -3.17
N VAL A 523 -17.91 -18.23 -2.81
CA VAL A 523 -16.94 -18.12 -1.71
C VAL A 523 -17.32 -17.01 -0.72
N MET A 524 -16.58 -16.88 0.38
CA MET A 524 -16.74 -15.79 1.36
C MET A 524 -16.87 -14.42 0.69
N GLY A 525 -17.84 -13.61 1.11
CA GLY A 525 -18.10 -12.27 0.58
C GLY A 525 -19.07 -12.20 -0.61
N ASP A 526 -19.30 -13.32 -1.31
CA ASP A 526 -20.24 -13.38 -2.43
C ASP A 526 -21.69 -13.11 -2.00
N ILE A 527 -22.39 -12.32 -2.82
CA ILE A 527 -23.83 -12.08 -2.69
C ILE A 527 -24.52 -12.82 -3.85
N PHE A 528 -25.35 -13.81 -3.53
CA PHE A 528 -26.04 -14.64 -4.52
C PHE A 528 -27.44 -15.03 -4.05
N THR A 529 -28.29 -15.49 -4.98
CA THR A 529 -29.65 -15.96 -4.68
C THR A 529 -29.72 -17.47 -4.86
N ALA A 530 -30.14 -18.19 -3.82
CA ALA A 530 -30.40 -19.62 -3.86
C ALA A 530 -31.91 -19.90 -4.00
N THR A 531 -32.28 -20.86 -4.86
CA THR A 531 -33.69 -21.13 -5.23
C THR A 531 -34.32 -22.30 -4.48
N THR A 532 -33.53 -23.10 -3.76
CA THR A 532 -34.00 -24.25 -2.97
C THR A 532 -33.23 -24.39 -1.65
N SER A 533 -32.07 -25.04 -1.71
CA SER A 533 -31.20 -25.30 -0.58
C SER A 533 -29.73 -25.24 -1.02
N THR A 534 -28.90 -24.61 -0.20
CA THR A 534 -27.46 -24.47 -0.47
C THR A 534 -26.67 -25.12 0.64
N THR A 535 -25.77 -26.04 0.28
CA THR A 535 -24.81 -26.58 1.23
C THR A 535 -23.62 -25.65 1.34
N LEU A 536 -23.47 -25.04 2.51
CA LEU A 536 -22.31 -24.26 2.91
C LEU A 536 -21.27 -25.20 3.52
N ARG A 537 -19.99 -24.90 3.29
CA ARG A 537 -18.87 -25.58 3.93
C ARG A 537 -17.88 -24.55 4.48
N ALA A 538 -17.31 -24.89 5.64
CA ALA A 538 -16.17 -24.20 6.21
C ALA A 538 -15.03 -25.22 6.42
N ALA A 539 -13.79 -24.82 6.13
CA ALA A 539 -12.60 -25.59 6.45
C ALA A 539 -11.47 -24.67 6.92
N VAL A 540 -10.76 -25.07 7.96
CA VAL A 540 -9.65 -24.31 8.54
C VAL A 540 -8.40 -25.19 8.49
N TYR A 541 -7.32 -24.64 7.95
CA TYR A 541 -6.04 -25.31 7.84
C TYR A 541 -4.94 -24.45 8.45
N ASP A 542 -4.21 -25.03 9.40
CA ASP A 542 -3.00 -24.44 9.93
C ASP A 542 -1.76 -25.19 9.38
N PRO A 543 -0.87 -24.53 8.62
CA PRO A 543 0.37 -25.14 8.11
C PRO A 543 1.33 -25.63 9.22
N ASN A 544 1.25 -25.09 10.43
CA ASN A 544 2.12 -25.40 11.55
C ASN A 544 1.68 -26.67 12.34
N GLY A 545 0.39 -27.03 12.25
CA GLY A 545 -0.21 -28.18 12.91
C GLY A 545 -1.10 -27.87 14.13
N ASP A 546 -1.36 -26.60 14.45
CA ASP A 546 -2.26 -26.21 15.52
C ASP A 546 -3.70 -26.73 15.30
N GLY A 547 -4.31 -27.21 16.39
CA GLY A 547 -5.57 -27.95 16.34
C GLY A 547 -6.81 -27.05 16.49
N VAL A 548 -7.74 -27.14 15.53
CA VAL A 548 -9.04 -26.45 15.62
C VAL A 548 -9.85 -26.99 16.81
N SER A 549 -10.05 -26.15 17.82
CA SER A 549 -10.82 -26.49 19.03
C SER A 549 -12.32 -26.57 18.77
N THR A 550 -12.85 -25.56 18.07
CA THR A 550 -14.26 -25.41 17.69
C THR A 550 -14.36 -24.70 16.35
N LEU A 551 -15.32 -25.09 15.51
CA LEU A 551 -15.69 -24.39 14.29
C LEU A 551 -17.22 -24.18 14.29
N GLU A 552 -17.65 -22.93 14.12
CA GLU A 552 -19.05 -22.52 14.21
C GLU A 552 -19.53 -21.86 12.92
N LEU A 553 -20.77 -22.17 12.53
CA LEU A 553 -21.48 -21.46 11.46
C LEU A 553 -22.61 -20.63 12.07
N TRP A 554 -22.60 -19.34 11.78
CA TRP A 554 -23.58 -18.36 12.26
C TRP A 554 -24.46 -17.87 11.10
N ARG A 555 -25.69 -17.45 11.41
CA ARG A 555 -26.61 -16.81 10.47
C ARG A 555 -27.37 -15.69 11.16
N GLY A 556 -27.40 -14.52 10.54
CA GLY A 556 -28.33 -13.43 10.87
C GLY A 556 -29.33 -13.19 9.74
N GLN A 557 -30.33 -12.37 10.03
CA GLN A 557 -31.22 -11.74 9.05
C GLN A 557 -31.23 -10.24 9.36
N ILE A 558 -31.18 -9.39 8.33
CA ILE A 558 -31.09 -7.94 8.49
C ILE A 558 -32.31 -7.42 9.28
N GLY A 559 -32.06 -6.66 10.34
CA GLY A 559 -33.07 -6.09 11.23
C GLY A 559 -33.77 -7.09 12.16
N ALA A 560 -33.36 -8.36 12.18
CA ALA A 560 -33.90 -9.38 13.09
C ALA A 560 -33.20 -9.40 14.46
N GLY A 561 -32.12 -8.65 14.62
CA GLY A 561 -31.29 -8.63 15.81
C GLY A 561 -30.08 -9.57 15.72
N ILE A 562 -29.06 -9.29 16.54
CA ILE A 562 -27.83 -10.07 16.59
C ILE A 562 -28.14 -11.51 17.09
N PRO A 563 -27.74 -12.56 16.35
CA PRO A 563 -27.90 -13.95 16.79
C PRO A 563 -27.17 -14.23 18.10
N VAL A 564 -27.75 -15.09 18.95
CA VAL A 564 -27.21 -15.45 20.28
C VAL A 564 -26.53 -16.82 20.34
N SER A 565 -26.59 -17.60 19.25
CA SER A 565 -25.97 -18.92 19.12
C SER A 565 -25.71 -19.26 17.65
N PRO A 566 -24.73 -20.12 17.34
CA PRO A 566 -24.52 -20.62 15.98
C PRO A 566 -25.67 -21.54 15.54
N ILE A 567 -25.85 -21.68 14.22
CA ILE A 567 -26.79 -22.63 13.61
C ILE A 567 -26.19 -24.03 13.46
N SER A 568 -24.85 -24.14 13.50
CA SER A 568 -24.11 -25.40 13.50
C SER A 568 -22.76 -25.19 14.18
N SER A 569 -22.30 -26.20 14.93
CA SER A 569 -21.00 -26.17 15.62
C SER A 569 -20.42 -27.57 15.65
N VAL A 570 -19.11 -27.67 15.45
CA VAL A 570 -18.33 -28.91 15.60
C VAL A 570 -17.12 -28.66 16.51
N SER A 571 -16.74 -29.67 17.28
CA SER A 571 -15.59 -29.61 18.21
C SER A 571 -14.49 -30.56 17.76
N SER A 572 -13.24 -30.12 17.88
CA SER A 572 -12.04 -30.89 17.47
C SER A 572 -12.08 -31.38 16.01
N GLN A 573 -12.67 -30.57 15.12
CA GLN A 573 -12.78 -30.84 13.68
C GLN A 573 -12.40 -29.58 12.90
N SER A 574 -11.59 -29.77 11.86
CA SER A 574 -11.14 -28.70 10.96
C SER A 574 -12.11 -28.39 9.82
N THR A 575 -13.23 -29.11 9.71
CA THR A 575 -14.24 -28.91 8.66
C THR A 575 -15.66 -28.97 9.21
N LEU A 576 -16.55 -28.17 8.63
CA LEU A 576 -17.98 -28.12 8.92
C LEU A 576 -18.74 -28.06 7.58
N SER A 577 -19.85 -28.79 7.48
CA SER A 577 -20.75 -28.74 6.32
C SER A 577 -22.19 -28.64 6.81
N PHE A 578 -22.98 -27.75 6.21
CA PHE A 578 -24.34 -27.45 6.61
C PHE A 578 -25.21 -27.14 5.40
N THR A 579 -26.29 -27.90 5.21
CA THR A 579 -27.29 -27.62 4.17
C THR A 579 -28.33 -26.66 4.70
N ASP A 580 -28.31 -25.43 4.19
CA ASP A 580 -29.36 -24.46 4.43
C ASP A 580 -30.56 -24.70 3.51
N THR A 581 -31.76 -24.78 4.07
CA THR A 581 -33.02 -24.69 3.32
C THR A 581 -33.52 -23.26 3.40
N VAL A 582 -33.52 -22.55 2.27
CA VAL A 582 -33.80 -21.11 2.22
C VAL A 582 -35.31 -20.87 2.40
N THR A 583 -35.74 -20.81 3.66
CA THR A 583 -37.11 -20.47 4.05
C THR A 583 -37.24 -18.97 4.25
N THR A 584 -37.25 -18.23 3.13
CA THR A 584 -37.52 -16.78 3.03
C THR A 584 -36.76 -15.91 4.03
N GLY A 585 -35.56 -15.46 3.64
CA GLY A 585 -34.82 -14.36 4.28
C GLY A 585 -35.21 -13.02 3.68
#